data_AF-A0A955KZY2-F1
#
_entry.id   AF-A0A955KZY2-F1
#
_cell.length_a   1.000
_cell.length_b   1.000
_cell.length_c   1.000
_cell.angle_alpha   90.00
_cell.angle_beta   90.00
_cell.angle_gamma   90.00
#
_symmetry.space_group_name_H-M   'P 1'
#
loop_
_entity.id
_entity.type
_entity.pdbx_description
1 polymer ?
#
loop_
_entity_poly.entity_id
_entity_poly.type
_entity_poly.pdbx_seq_one_letter_code
_entity_poly.pdbx_strand_id
1 'polypeptide(L)'
;MKILLLRLRYFAALALGMIGLLSLSIAQAADTYLGISKENLRSGNITTDDIPKVIVSLINIVLAIAGTVSLVMIIYGAFQMVMGSYEQNVKEGKQTITYALIGLVISASSWFIIKFVFTSFV
;
A
#
# COMPACT_ATOMS: atom_id res chain seq x y z
N MET A 1 -1.93 35.94 0.58
CA MET A 1 -2.96 34.93 0.93
C MET A 1 -3.31 33.96 -0.21
N LYS A 2 -3.50 34.40 -1.47
CA LYS A 2 -3.91 33.51 -2.58
C LYS A 2 -2.93 32.35 -2.89
N ILE A 3 -1.62 32.56 -2.73
CA ILE A 3 -0.59 31.53 -2.99
C ILE A 3 -0.63 30.37 -1.97
N LEU A 4 -1.13 30.65 -0.76
CA LEU A 4 -1.17 29.71 0.36
C LEU A 4 -2.39 28.78 0.26
N LEU A 5 -3.52 29.34 -0.16
CA LEU A 5 -4.74 28.56 -0.48
C LEU A 5 -4.53 27.65 -1.70
N LEU A 6 -3.69 28.04 -2.66
CA LEU A 6 -3.38 27.23 -3.84
C LEU A 6 -2.59 25.96 -3.48
N ARG A 7 -1.60 26.06 -2.58
CA ARG A 7 -0.82 24.90 -2.09
C ARG A 7 -1.66 23.95 -1.24
N LEU A 8 -2.58 24.49 -0.43
CA LEU A 8 -3.50 23.70 0.39
C LEU A 8 -4.51 22.92 -0.48
N ARG A 9 -5.03 23.54 -1.55
CA ARG A 9 -5.97 22.88 -2.47
C ARG A 9 -5.29 21.81 -3.33
N TYR A 10 -4.03 22.02 -3.72
CA TYR A 10 -3.21 21.01 -4.39
C TYR A 10 -2.94 19.80 -3.50
N PHE A 11 -2.68 20.02 -2.20
CA PHE A 11 -2.49 18.94 -1.23
C PHE A 11 -3.77 18.09 -1.04
N ALA A 12 -4.92 18.73 -0.88
CA ALA A 12 -6.20 18.03 -0.79
C ALA A 12 -6.54 17.23 -2.06
N ALA A 13 -6.25 17.79 -3.24
CA ALA A 13 -6.47 17.12 -4.52
C ALA A 13 -5.55 15.89 -4.72
N LEU A 14 -4.29 15.96 -4.28
CA LEU A 14 -3.34 14.85 -4.39
C LEU A 14 -3.67 13.72 -3.41
N ALA A 15 -4.10 14.05 -2.19
CA ALA A 15 -4.60 13.06 -1.22
C ALA A 15 -5.87 12.36 -1.71
N LEU A 16 -6.83 13.10 -2.25
CA LEU A 16 -8.06 12.54 -2.84
C LEU A 16 -7.79 11.71 -4.10
N GLY A 17 -6.88 12.17 -4.97
CA GLY A 17 -6.47 11.42 -6.16
C GLY A 17 -5.78 10.10 -5.80
N MET A 18 -4.99 10.09 -4.73
CA MET A 18 -4.32 8.88 -4.25
C MET A 18 -5.32 7.89 -3.63
N ILE A 19 -6.31 8.36 -2.87
CA ILE A 19 -7.44 7.53 -2.38
C ILE A 19 -8.24 6.93 -3.56
N GLY A 20 -8.43 7.69 -4.65
CA GLY A 20 -9.09 7.22 -5.87
C GLY A 20 -8.30 6.17 -6.67
N LEU A 21 -6.96 6.22 -6.64
CA LEU A 21 -6.12 5.16 -7.22
C LEU A 21 -6.14 3.88 -6.39
N LEU A 22 -6.27 4.02 -5.07
CA LEU A 22 -6.45 2.87 -4.17
C LEU A 22 -7.77 2.14 -4.40
N SER A 23 -8.87 2.86 -4.59
CA SER A 23 -10.18 2.24 -4.79
C SER A 23 -10.22 1.40 -6.08
N LEU A 24 -9.42 1.74 -7.09
CA LEU A 24 -9.30 0.94 -8.31
C LEU A 24 -8.57 -0.39 -8.07
N SER A 25 -7.53 -0.40 -7.22
CA SER A 25 -6.83 -1.63 -6.84
C SER A 25 -7.71 -2.58 -6.01
N ILE A 26 -8.62 -2.03 -5.18
CA ILE A 26 -9.57 -2.81 -4.38
C ILE A 26 -10.70 -3.35 -5.26
N ALA A 27 -11.11 -2.60 -6.29
CA ALA A 27 -12.14 -3.03 -7.23
C ALA A 27 -11.72 -4.27 -8.06
N GLN A 28 -10.45 -4.38 -8.45
CA GLN A 28 -9.94 -5.59 -9.13
C GLN A 28 -9.84 -6.80 -8.21
N ALA A 29 -9.76 -6.59 -6.89
CA ALA A 29 -9.88 -7.65 -5.90
C ALA A 29 -11.35 -8.09 -5.65
N ALA A 30 -12.35 -7.37 -6.18
CA ALA A 30 -13.77 -7.63 -5.88
C ALA A 30 -14.39 -8.79 -6.68
N ASP A 31 -13.75 -9.26 -7.76
CA ASP A 31 -14.21 -10.42 -8.54
C ASP A 31 -13.83 -11.77 -7.92
N THR A 32 -12.99 -11.72 -6.88
CA THR A 32 -12.39 -12.89 -6.27
C THR A 32 -12.51 -12.78 -4.74
N TYR A 33 -13.16 -13.72 -4.07
CA TYR A 33 -13.21 -13.72 -2.61
C TYR A 33 -11.92 -14.35 -2.09
N LEU A 34 -11.00 -13.52 -1.58
CA LEU A 34 -9.71 -13.98 -1.05
C LEU A 34 -9.02 -14.96 -2.02
N GLY A 35 -8.79 -14.58 -3.27
CA GLY A 35 -8.07 -15.44 -4.22
C GLY A 35 -8.89 -16.56 -4.89
N ILE A 36 -10.15 -16.80 -4.49
CA ILE A 36 -11.05 -17.76 -5.14
C ILE A 36 -12.08 -17.06 -6.04
N SER A 37 -12.16 -17.48 -7.31
CA SER A 37 -13.15 -16.98 -8.27
C SER A 37 -14.58 -17.32 -7.82
N LYS A 38 -15.52 -16.38 -7.98
CA LYS A 38 -16.96 -16.55 -7.64
C LYS A 38 -17.59 -17.79 -8.29
N GLU A 39 -17.09 -18.17 -9.47
CA GLU A 39 -17.52 -19.36 -10.20
C GLU A 39 -17.17 -20.67 -9.48
N ASN A 40 -15.94 -20.82 -8.99
CA ASN A 40 -15.48 -22.02 -8.27
C ASN A 40 -16.19 -22.19 -6.91
N LEU A 41 -16.51 -21.07 -6.25
CA LEU A 41 -17.33 -21.09 -5.02
C LEU A 41 -18.78 -21.50 -5.29
N ARG A 42 -19.35 -21.08 -6.42
CA ARG A 42 -20.72 -21.45 -6.82
C ARG A 42 -20.83 -22.88 -7.32
N SER A 43 -19.78 -23.42 -7.93
CA SER A 43 -19.73 -24.80 -8.44
C SER A 43 -19.23 -25.81 -7.42
N GLY A 44 -18.75 -25.36 -6.25
CA GLY A 44 -18.24 -26.25 -5.18
C GLY A 44 -16.90 -26.90 -5.53
N ASN A 45 -16.22 -26.44 -6.57
CA ASN A 45 -14.94 -26.96 -7.02
C ASN A 45 -13.79 -26.26 -6.28
N ILE A 46 -13.63 -26.60 -5.00
CA ILE A 46 -12.56 -26.07 -4.14
C ILE A 46 -11.55 -27.20 -3.90
N THR A 47 -10.33 -27.02 -4.39
CA THR A 47 -9.23 -28.01 -4.27
C THR A 47 -8.18 -27.52 -3.26
N THR A 48 -7.32 -28.40 -2.75
CA THR A 48 -6.21 -28.02 -1.84
C THR A 48 -5.29 -26.93 -2.39
N ASP A 49 -5.22 -26.76 -3.71
CA ASP A 49 -4.47 -25.70 -4.42
C ASP A 49 -5.06 -24.29 -4.22
N ASP A 50 -6.26 -24.20 -3.66
CA ASP A 50 -6.94 -22.93 -3.39
C ASP A 50 -6.51 -22.32 -2.05
N ILE A 51 -6.08 -23.14 -1.09
CA ILE A 51 -5.52 -22.69 0.20
C ILE A 51 -4.35 -21.69 -0.01
N PRO A 52 -3.32 -22.01 -0.84
CA PRO A 52 -2.26 -21.07 -1.14
C PRO A 52 -2.76 -19.76 -1.78
N LYS A 53 -3.79 -19.80 -2.64
CA LYS A 53 -4.34 -18.60 -3.31
C LYS A 53 -5.01 -17.66 -2.31
N VAL A 54 -5.70 -18.20 -1.32
CA VAL A 54 -6.31 -17.42 -0.22
C VAL A 54 -5.27 -16.64 0.56
N ILE A 55 -4.18 -17.31 0.92
CA ILE A 55 -3.08 -16.71 1.66
C ILE A 55 -2.44 -15.58 0.83
N VAL A 56 -2.13 -15.82 -0.45
CA VAL A 56 -1.54 -14.80 -1.33
C VAL A 56 -2.48 -13.61 -1.53
N SER A 57 -3.78 -13.85 -1.71
CA SER A 57 -4.75 -12.77 -1.87
C SER A 57 -4.87 -11.91 -0.61
N LEU A 58 -4.88 -12.54 0.57
CA LEU A 58 -4.93 -11.82 1.84
C LEU A 58 -3.69 -10.94 2.00
N ILE A 59 -2.52 -11.49 1.68
CA ILE A 59 -1.25 -10.75 1.76
C ILE A 59 -1.22 -9.58 0.77
N ASN A 60 -1.71 -9.76 -0.45
CA ASN A 60 -1.80 -8.67 -1.43
C ASN A 60 -2.69 -7.52 -0.95
N ILE A 61 -3.80 -7.82 -0.26
CA ILE A 61 -4.66 -6.79 0.34
C ILE A 61 -3.91 -6.02 1.43
N VAL A 62 -3.21 -6.74 2.32
CA VAL A 62 -2.40 -6.12 3.38
C VAL A 62 -1.25 -5.29 2.78
N LEU A 63 -0.60 -5.78 1.72
CA LEU A 63 0.47 -5.06 1.00
C LEU A 63 -0.06 -3.80 0.32
N ALA A 64 -1.26 -3.84 -0.26
CA ALA A 64 -1.86 -2.67 -0.90
C ALA A 64 -2.13 -1.55 0.11
N ILE A 65 -2.66 -1.92 1.28
CA ILE A 65 -2.89 -0.97 2.39
C ILE A 65 -1.55 -0.46 2.93
N ALA A 66 -0.59 -1.36 3.21
CA ALA A 66 0.72 -1.00 3.75
C ALA A 66 1.53 -0.11 2.79
N GLY A 67 1.52 -0.41 1.50
CA GLY A 67 2.19 0.39 0.47
C GLY A 67 1.60 1.79 0.34
N THR A 68 0.28 1.90 0.45
CA THR A 68 -0.41 3.19 0.44
C THR A 68 -0.06 4.03 1.65
N VAL A 69 -0.18 3.45 2.84
CA VAL A 69 0.11 4.16 4.10
C VAL A 69 1.57 4.61 4.12
N SER A 70 2.50 3.75 3.66
CA SER A 70 3.92 4.10 3.53
C SER A 70 4.13 5.28 2.59
N LEU A 71 3.47 5.31 1.43
CA LEU A 71 3.59 6.40 0.47
C LEU A 71 3.06 7.73 1.04
N VAL A 72 1.93 7.71 1.75
CA VAL A 72 1.36 8.89 2.41
C VAL A 72 2.30 9.45 3.49
N MET A 73 2.91 8.57 4.29
CA MET A 73 3.87 8.96 5.34
C MET A 73 5.17 9.54 4.76
N ILE A 74 5.66 9.01 3.63
CA ILE A 74 6.81 9.58 2.91
C ILE A 74 6.49 11.01 2.44
N ILE A 75 5.30 11.22 1.85
CA ILE A 75 4.87 12.54 1.39
C ILE A 75 4.77 13.51 2.58
N TYR A 76 4.16 13.08 3.69
CA TYR A 76 4.05 13.90 4.90
C TYR A 76 5.42 14.30 5.48
N GLY A 77 6.34 13.33 5.64
CA GLY A 77 7.70 13.59 6.12
C GLY A 77 8.52 14.49 5.19
N ALA A 78 8.33 14.37 3.87
CA ALA A 78 8.99 15.22 2.89
C ALA A 78 8.51 16.68 2.97
N PHE A 79 7.21 16.90 3.19
CA PHE A 79 6.68 18.25 3.39
C PHE A 79 7.14 18.88 4.72
N GLN A 80 7.25 18.09 5.80
CA GLN A 80 7.78 18.56 7.09
C GLN A 80 9.23 19.04 6.96
N MET A 81 10.05 18.39 6.12
CA MET A 81 11.41 18.85 5.81
C MET A 81 11.46 20.13 4.99
N VAL A 82 10.53 20.34 4.04
CA VAL A 82 10.55 21.50 3.12
C VAL A 82 9.90 22.74 3.74
N MET A 83 8.93 22.59 4.64
CA MET A 83 8.28 23.70 5.35
C MET A 83 8.96 24.07 6.69
N GLY A 84 9.82 23.20 7.23
CA GLY A 84 10.47 23.41 8.52
C GLY A 84 11.64 24.40 8.44
N SER A 85 11.43 25.65 8.87
CA SER A 85 12.51 26.65 9.00
C SER A 85 13.46 26.43 10.19
N TYR A 86 13.18 25.43 11.04
CA TYR A 86 13.98 25.08 12.22
C TYR A 86 14.56 23.67 12.06
N GLU A 87 15.84 23.47 12.42
CA GLU A 87 16.56 22.18 12.30
C GLU A 87 15.80 20.98 12.88
N GLN A 88 14.98 21.21 13.92
CA GLN A 88 14.20 20.16 14.58
C GLN A 88 13.13 19.55 13.67
N ASN A 89 12.44 20.37 12.86
CA ASN A 89 11.42 19.88 11.92
C ASN A 89 12.05 19.07 10.76
N VAL A 90 13.28 19.42 10.38
CA VAL A 90 14.03 18.70 9.35
C VAL A 90 14.52 17.34 9.89
N LYS A 91 14.94 17.27 11.16
CA LYS A 91 15.31 16.00 11.82
C LYS A 91 14.12 15.05 11.94
N GLU A 92 12.97 15.54 12.40
CA GLU A 92 11.76 14.72 12.52
C GLU A 92 11.27 14.22 11.15
N GLY A 93 11.25 15.08 10.13
CA GLY A 93 10.86 14.67 8.77
C GLY A 93 11.78 13.58 8.19
N LYS A 94 13.09 13.66 8.43
CA LYS A 94 14.05 12.60 8.05
C LYS A 94 13.78 11.28 8.76
N GLN A 95 13.45 11.32 10.06
CA GLN A 95 13.11 10.11 10.82
C GLN A 95 11.84 9.47 10.27
N THR A 96 10.79 10.26 10.03
CA THR A 96 9.53 9.80 9.45
C THR A 96 9.73 9.13 8.08
N ILE A 97 10.52 9.76 7.19
CA ILE A 97 10.84 9.16 5.89
C ILE A 97 11.63 7.86 6.05
N THR A 98 12.60 7.82 6.97
CA THR A 98 13.43 6.63 7.21
C THR A 98 12.57 5.46 7.68
N TYR A 99 11.67 5.68 8.64
CA TYR A 99 10.75 4.64 9.10
C TYR A 99 9.77 4.19 8.02
N ALA A 100 9.25 5.10 7.21
CA ALA A 100 8.37 4.76 6.10
C ALA A 100 9.10 3.95 5.01
N LEU A 101 10.36 4.27 4.72
CA LEU A 101 11.21 3.48 3.81
C LEU A 101 11.48 2.08 4.35
N ILE A 102 11.80 1.95 5.64
CA ILE A 102 12.03 0.64 6.27
C ILE A 102 10.78 -0.23 6.14
N GLY A 103 9.60 0.31 6.44
CA GLY A 103 8.33 -0.39 6.28
C GLY A 103 8.03 -0.82 4.83
N LEU A 104 8.35 0.05 3.87
CA LEU A 104 8.23 -0.25 2.43
C LEU A 104 9.16 -1.41 2.02
N VAL A 105 10.43 -1.36 2.42
CA VAL A 105 11.44 -2.37 2.10
C VAL A 105 11.09 -3.73 2.70
N ILE A 106 10.62 -3.76 3.96
CA ILE A 106 10.18 -4.99 4.61
C ILE A 106 8.97 -5.58 3.87
N SER A 107 7.99 -4.74 3.50
CA SER A 107 6.80 -5.18 2.76
C SER A 107 7.15 -5.75 1.39
N ALA A 108 8.06 -5.10 0.66
CA ALA A 108 8.55 -5.57 -0.63
C ALA A 108 9.35 -6.89 -0.51
N SER A 109 10.16 -7.03 0.54
CA SER A 109 10.94 -8.24 0.79
C SER A 109 10.07 -9.44 1.15
N SER A 110 8.98 -9.21 1.91
CA SER A 110 8.00 -10.24 2.27
C SER A 110 7.42 -10.94 1.02
N TRP A 111 7.05 -10.15 0.00
CA TRP A 111 6.53 -10.69 -1.25
C TRP A 111 7.50 -11.65 -1.95
N PHE A 112 8.80 -11.32 -1.92
CA PHE A 112 9.84 -12.14 -2.53
C PHE A 112 9.96 -13.51 -1.84
N ILE A 113 9.92 -13.53 -0.51
CA ILE A 113 9.99 -14.75 0.30
C ILE A 113 8.79 -15.66 0.02
N ILE A 114 7.59 -15.11 -0.07
CA ILE A 114 6.38 -15.89 -0.33
C ILE A 114 6.44 -16.55 -1.70
N LYS A 115 6.85 -15.79 -2.74
CA LYS A 115 6.99 -16.36 -4.09
C LYS A 115 8.02 -17.48 -4.15
N PHE A 116 9.12 -17.35 -3.40
CA PHE A 116 10.15 -18.37 -3.31
C PHE A 116 9.61 -19.67 -2.69
N VAL A 117 8.82 -19.56 -1.62
CA VAL A 117 8.14 -20.70 -0.97
C VAL A 117 7.19 -21.39 -1.95
N PHE A 118 6.33 -20.65 -2.64
CA PHE A 118 5.34 -21.23 -3.56
C PHE A 118 5.97 -21.90 -4.78
N THR A 119 7.07 -21.35 -5.29
CA THR A 119 7.80 -21.92 -6.44
C THR A 119 8.63 -23.15 -6.06
N SER A 120 8.99 -23.31 -4.77
CA SER A 120 9.78 -24.45 -4.32
C SER A 120 8.95 -25.69 -3.96
N PHE A 121 7.64 -25.52 -3.74
CA PHE A 121 6.72 -26.60 -3.34
C PHE A 121 5.74 -27.05 -4.44
N VAL A 122 5.82 -26.45 -5.64
CA VAL A 122 5.16 -26.87 -6.89
C VAL A 122 6.23 -27.32 -7.86
#